data_AF-A0A9D1WPW6-F1
#
_entry.id   AF-A0A9D1WPW6-F1
#
_cell.length_a   1.000
_cell.length_b   1.000
_cell.length_c   1.000
_cell.angle_alpha   90.00
_cell.angle_beta   90.00
_cell.angle_gamma   90.00
#
_symmetry.space_group_name_H-M   'P 1'
#
loop_
_entity.id
_entity.type
_entity.pdbx_description
1 polymer ?
#
loop_
_entity_poly.entity_id
_entity_poly.type
_entity_poly.pdbx_seq_one_letter_code
_entity_poly.pdbx_strand_id
1 'polypeptide(L)'
;MRVLYTDGGKIEHYSFATKYCSFHNPDAFPIYDSYVGKILQYYRNQEGFSDFKNSDLKNYPHFKRILSDFRQHFGLEKYTTKEFDQYLWQFGKEYFK
;
A
#
# COMPACT_ATOMS: atom_id res chain seq x y z
N MET A 1 14.49 -0.18 -0.94
CA MET A 1 15.77 -0.25 -1.69
C MET A 1 15.82 0.91 -2.67
N ARG A 2 16.88 1.72 -2.62
CA ARG A 2 17.07 2.89 -3.47
C ARG A 2 18.32 2.63 -4.30
N VAL A 3 18.18 2.68 -5.62
CA VAL A 3 19.28 2.40 -6.56
C VAL A 3 19.64 3.72 -7.26
N LEU A 4 20.94 4.01 -7.29
CA LEU A 4 21.50 5.11 -8.08
C LEU A 4 21.98 4.54 -9.39
N TYR A 5 21.51 5.11 -10.50
CA TYR A 5 21.91 4.72 -11.84
C TYR A 5 23.11 5.54 -12.29
N THR A 6 23.90 5.00 -13.21
CA THR A 6 25.13 5.62 -13.72
C THR A 6 24.88 6.92 -14.48
N ASP A 7 23.65 7.15 -14.94
CA ASP A 7 23.19 8.38 -15.58
C ASP A 7 22.71 9.46 -14.57
N GLY A 8 22.86 9.22 -13.26
CA GLY A 8 22.38 10.11 -12.21
C GLY A 8 20.90 9.93 -11.86
N GLY A 9 20.20 9.02 -12.55
CA GLY A 9 18.83 8.64 -12.24
C GLY A 9 18.72 8.01 -10.85
N LYS A 10 17.66 8.34 -10.12
CA LYS A 10 17.37 7.78 -8.80
C LYS A 10 15.98 7.17 -8.82
N ILE A 11 15.90 5.84 -8.71
CA ILE A 11 14.63 5.13 -8.64
C ILE A 11 14.50 4.46 -7.28
N GLU A 12 13.34 4.66 -6.66
CA GLU A 12 12.96 3.95 -5.45
C GLU A 12 12.14 2.72 -5.83
N HIS A 13 12.77 1.54 -5.69
CA HIS A 13 12.13 0.25 -5.93
C HIS A 13 11.27 -0.18 -4.73
N TYR A 14 10.46 0.75 -4.21
CA TYR A 14 9.67 0.54 -3.00
C TYR A 14 8.62 -0.56 -3.21
N SER A 15 7.85 -0.48 -4.30
CA SER A 15 6.85 -1.51 -4.65
C SER A 15 7.47 -2.88 -4.90
N PHE A 16 8.66 -2.93 -5.49
CA PHE A 16 9.39 -4.18 -5.65
C PHE A 16 9.80 -4.76 -4.30
N ALA A 17 10.36 -3.94 -3.40
CA ALA A 17 10.75 -4.38 -2.07
C ALA A 17 9.56 -4.94 -1.28
N THR A 18 8.41 -4.27 -1.30
CA THR A 18 7.21 -4.78 -0.60
C THR A 18 6.70 -6.09 -1.20
N LYS A 19 6.74 -6.23 -2.54
CA LYS A 19 6.39 -7.50 -3.22
C LYS A 19 7.34 -8.63 -2.85
N TYR A 20 8.64 -8.36 -2.79
CA TYR A 20 9.65 -9.33 -2.39
C TYR A 20 9.41 -9.80 -0.95
N CYS A 21 9.12 -8.91 -0.01
CA CYS A 21 8.77 -9.27 1.36
C CYS A 21 7.47 -10.10 1.44
N SER A 22 6.44 -9.69 0.72
CA SER A 22 5.15 -10.42 0.66
C SER A 22 5.31 -11.83 0.08
N PHE A 23 6.22 -12.02 -0.89
CA PHE A 23 6.52 -13.36 -1.41
C PHE A 23 7.08 -14.31 -0.34
N HIS A 24 7.81 -13.80 0.65
CA HIS A 24 8.35 -14.61 1.75
C HIS A 24 7.34 -14.82 2.89
N ASN A 25 6.48 -13.84 3.15
CA ASN A 25 5.42 -13.95 4.15
C ASN A 25 4.22 -13.05 3.78
N PRO A 26 3.24 -13.59 3.04
CA PRO A 26 2.15 -12.79 2.48
C PRO A 26 1.17 -12.28 3.54
N ASP A 27 1.09 -12.94 4.69
CA ASP A 27 0.18 -12.53 5.77
C ASP A 27 0.76 -11.40 6.61
N ALA A 28 2.08 -11.33 6.74
CA ALA A 28 2.76 -10.30 7.52
C ALA A 28 3.09 -9.04 6.72
N PHE A 29 3.24 -9.14 5.40
CA PHE A 29 3.78 -8.05 4.58
C PHE A 29 2.84 -7.61 3.46
N PRO A 30 2.01 -6.57 3.71
CA PRO A 30 1.20 -5.95 2.68
C PRO A 30 2.05 -5.35 1.54
N ILE A 31 1.50 -5.37 0.34
CA ILE A 31 2.13 -4.88 -0.89
C ILE A 31 1.74 -3.41 -1.14
N TYR A 32 2.75 -2.56 -1.35
CA TYR A 32 2.52 -1.21 -1.84
C TYR A 32 2.64 -1.14 -3.37
N ASP A 33 1.65 -0.56 -4.03
CA ASP A 33 1.76 -0.06 -5.40
C ASP A 33 1.05 1.28 -5.60
N SER A 34 1.08 1.79 -6.83
CA SER A 34 0.45 3.07 -7.17
C SER A 34 -1.07 3.05 -7.02
N TYR A 35 -1.74 1.92 -7.24
CA TYR A 35 -3.19 1.80 -7.08
C TYR A 35 -3.56 1.80 -5.60
N VAL A 36 -2.89 1.00 -4.78
CA VAL A 36 -3.07 1.01 -3.32
C VAL A 36 -2.90 2.42 -2.78
N GLY A 37 -1.84 3.12 -3.19
CA GLY A 37 -1.61 4.51 -2.78
C GLY A 37 -2.73 5.47 -3.19
N LYS A 38 -3.32 5.31 -4.39
CA LYS A 38 -4.45 6.13 -4.86
C LYS A 38 -5.73 5.83 -4.07
N ILE A 39 -6.04 4.56 -3.82
CA ILE A 39 -7.22 4.14 -3.06
C ILE A 39 -7.18 4.73 -1.64
N LEU A 40 -6.05 4.56 -0.94
CA LEU A 40 -5.91 5.08 0.42
C LEU A 40 -6.04 6.60 0.46
N GLN A 41 -5.46 7.32 -0.50
CA GLN A 41 -5.62 8.78 -0.57
C GLN A 41 -7.05 9.20 -0.88
N TYR A 42 -7.74 8.47 -1.76
CA TYR A 42 -9.14 8.73 -2.11
C TYR A 42 -10.03 8.60 -0.88
N TYR A 43 -10.00 7.45 -0.20
CA TYR A 43 -10.82 7.22 0.99
C TYR A 43 -10.43 8.11 2.16
N ARG A 44 -9.15 8.49 2.31
CA ARG A 44 -8.73 9.49 3.30
C ARG A 44 -9.47 10.81 3.06
N ASN A 45 -9.49 11.27 1.82
CA ASN A 45 -10.06 12.57 1.48
C ASN A 45 -11.60 12.57 1.48
N GLN A 46 -12.24 11.42 1.23
CA GLN A 46 -13.70 11.29 1.21
C GLN A 46 -14.29 10.98 2.59
N GLU A 47 -13.72 10.01 3.31
CA GLU A 47 -14.30 9.43 4.54
C GLU A 47 -13.49 9.77 5.80
N GLY A 48 -12.27 10.30 5.64
CA GLY A 48 -11.42 10.64 6.79
C GLY A 48 -11.01 9.43 7.65
N PHE A 49 -10.91 8.23 7.06
CA PHE A 49 -10.72 6.98 7.83
C PHE A 49 -9.43 6.94 8.67
N SER A 50 -8.39 7.68 8.29
CA SER A 50 -7.12 7.79 9.01
C SER A 50 -6.43 9.09 8.63
N ASP A 51 -5.75 9.72 9.59
CA ASP A 51 -4.89 10.87 9.33
C ASP A 51 -3.47 10.43 8.95
N PHE A 52 -3.05 10.80 7.74
CA PHE A 52 -1.71 10.54 7.22
C PHE A 52 -1.36 11.41 6.02
N LYS A 53 -0.06 11.69 5.83
CA LYS A 53 0.49 12.40 4.67
C LYS A 53 0.82 11.43 3.54
N ASN A 54 0.91 11.93 2.31
CA ASN A 54 1.29 11.08 1.17
C ASN A 54 2.69 10.45 1.32
N SER A 55 3.60 11.13 2.02
CA SER A 55 4.94 10.60 2.35
C SER A 55 4.89 9.38 3.28
N ASP A 56 3.86 9.27 4.12
CA ASP A 56 3.71 8.15 5.06
C ASP A 56 3.47 6.83 4.34
N LEU A 57 2.90 6.87 3.13
CA LEU A 57 2.74 5.69 2.28
C LEU A 57 4.08 5.08 1.81
N LYS A 58 5.17 5.87 1.87
CA LYS A 58 6.54 5.43 1.56
C LYS A 58 7.35 5.06 2.82
N ASN A 59 6.74 5.17 4.00
CA ASN A 59 7.28 4.68 5.26
C ASN A 59 6.55 3.38 5.63
N TYR A 60 7.26 2.25 5.65
CA TYR A 60 6.59 0.95 5.74
C TYR A 60 5.81 0.73 7.06
N PRO A 61 6.35 1.05 8.25
CA PRO A 61 5.56 1.05 9.49
C PRO A 61 4.29 1.90 9.42
N HIS A 62 4.38 3.12 8.89
CA HIS A 62 3.20 3.99 8.76
C HIS A 62 2.20 3.40 7.76
N PHE A 63 2.66 2.89 6.63
CA PHE A 63 1.83 2.21 5.64
C PHE A 63 1.07 1.02 6.23
N LYS A 64 1.74 0.17 7.02
CA LYS A 64 1.06 -0.95 7.71
C LYS A 64 -0.01 -0.47 8.68
N ARG A 65 0.25 0.59 9.44
CA ARG A 65 -0.76 1.22 10.32
C ARG A 65 -1.94 1.71 9.50
N ILE A 66 -1.70 2.46 8.42
CA ILE A 66 -2.76 3.03 7.57
C ILE A 66 -3.65 1.91 6.98
N LEU A 67 -3.07 0.79 6.53
CA LEU A 67 -3.86 -0.36 6.08
C LEU A 67 -4.66 -1.02 7.21
N SER A 68 -4.10 -1.06 8.42
CA SER A 68 -4.83 -1.55 9.60
C SER A 68 -6.03 -0.67 9.91
N ASP A 69 -5.83 0.66 9.91
CA ASP A 69 -6.90 1.64 10.14
C ASP A 69 -7.99 1.51 9.07
N PHE A 70 -7.60 1.34 7.81
CA PHE A 70 -8.54 1.10 6.71
C PHE A 70 -9.36 -0.16 6.96
N ARG A 71 -8.71 -1.27 7.32
CA ARG A 71 -9.41 -2.54 7.58
C ARG A 71 -10.37 -2.42 8.76
N GLN A 72 -9.96 -1.72 9.82
CA GLN A 72 -10.83 -1.51 10.98
C GLN A 72 -12.03 -0.62 10.62
N HIS A 73 -11.80 0.49 9.92
CA HIS A 73 -12.85 1.44 9.56
C HIS A 73 -13.95 0.81 8.68
N PHE A 74 -13.56 -0.07 7.75
CA PHE A 74 -14.51 -0.74 6.85
C PHE A 74 -14.92 -2.16 7.31
N GLY A 75 -14.55 -2.59 8.52
CA GLY A 75 -14.91 -3.92 9.04
C GLY A 75 -14.33 -5.09 8.25
N LEU A 76 -13.13 -4.93 7.68
CA LEU A 76 -12.42 -5.90 6.83
C LEU A 76 -11.41 -6.74 7.61
N GLU A 77 -11.47 -6.74 8.94
CA GLU A 77 -10.51 -7.43 9.81
C GLU A 77 -10.51 -8.95 9.60
N LYS A 78 -11.66 -9.52 9.21
CA LYS A 78 -11.83 -10.96 8.94
C LYS A 78 -11.02 -11.48 7.74
N TYR A 79 -10.63 -10.61 6.82
CA TYR A 79 -9.88 -11.00 5.63
C TYR A 79 -8.38 -11.04 5.93
N THR A 80 -7.67 -11.98 5.32
CA THR A 80 -6.21 -12.04 5.43
C THR A 80 -5.57 -10.83 4.74
N THR A 81 -4.32 -10.52 5.10
CA THR A 81 -3.54 -9.48 4.42
C THR A 81 -3.45 -9.73 2.91
N LYS A 82 -3.29 -11.00 2.52
CA LYS A 82 -3.21 -11.41 1.12
C LYS A 82 -4.51 -11.15 0.35
N GLU A 83 -5.66 -11.54 0.89
CA GLU A 83 -6.96 -11.28 0.28
C GLU A 83 -7.23 -9.78 0.15
N PHE A 84 -6.84 -9.02 1.18
CA PHE A 84 -7.00 -7.57 1.18
C PHE A 84 -6.12 -6.89 0.12
N ASP A 85 -4.85 -7.28 -0.01
CA ASP A 85 -3.96 -6.79 -1.07
C ASP A 85 -4.50 -7.12 -2.47
N GLN A 86 -5.00 -8.35 -2.66
CA GLN A 86 -5.62 -8.76 -3.93
C GLN A 86 -6.84 -7.91 -4.26
N TYR A 87 -7.70 -7.66 -3.28
CA TYR A 87 -8.87 -6.80 -3.43
C TYR A 87 -8.47 -5.38 -3.85
N LEU A 88 -7.54 -4.73 -3.12
CA LEU A 88 -7.10 -3.38 -3.43
C LEU A 88 -6.51 -3.27 -4.85
N TRP A 89 -5.74 -4.28 -5.28
CA TRP A 89 -5.19 -4.29 -6.62
C TRP A 89 -6.27 -4.45 -7.71
N GLN A 90 -7.22 -5.36 -7.53
CA GLN A 90 -8.35 -5.56 -8.46
C GLN A 90 -9.23 -4.31 -8.54
N PHE A 91 -9.64 -3.78 -7.39
CA PHE A 91 -10.46 -2.58 -7.29
C PHE A 91 -9.77 -1.37 -7.93
N GLY A 92 -8.50 -1.15 -7.61
CA GLY A 92 -7.75 -0.02 -8.15
C GLY A 92 -7.55 -0.11 -9.66
N LYS A 93 -7.37 -1.33 -10.18
CA LYS A 93 -7.28 -1.57 -11.62
C LYS A 93 -8.60 -1.33 -12.34
N GLU A 94 -9.74 -1.53 -11.70
CA GLU A 94 -11.06 -1.23 -12.28
C GLU A 94 -11.38 0.26 -12.21
N TYR A 95 -11.06 0.91 -11.09
CA TYR A 95 -11.46 2.29 -10.81
C TYR A 95 -10.53 3.35 -11.42
N PHE A 96 -9.23 3.07 -11.53
CA PHE A 96 -8.22 4.04 -11.99
C PHE A 96 -7.56 3.64 -13.33
N LYS A 97 -8.23 2.79 -14.12
CA LYS A 97 -7.76 2.35 -15.43
C LYS A 97 -7.81 3.46 -16.49
#